data_AF-A0A562IJ96-F1
#
_entry.id   AF-A0A562IJ96-F1
#
_cell.length_a   1.000
_cell.length_b   1.000
_cell.length_c   1.000
_cell.angle_alpha   90.00
_cell.angle_beta   90.00
_cell.angle_gamma   90.00
#
_symmetry.space_group_name_H-M   'P 1'
#
loop_
_entity.id
_entity.type
_entity.pdbx_description
1 polymer ?
#
loop_
_entity_poly.entity_id
_entity_poly.type
_entity_poly.pdbx_seq_one_letter_code
_entity_poly.pdbx_strand_id
1 'polypeptide(L)'
;MFRAAGYRVEAAIMAVPEPLSRLGIIHRYHDQVQKLGYGRLTARDNHDASYQGVRRAAETIDRDRIVDVATVYRRGNQQLHTNHLDGASAWRWPAGTAAAIDAERQRPWTPEETKAFAATVKQLFDEMGPEWHEELRDIVRLAAPLADRQTPLPEIAEISPAITAAAKAFPTSTRQSLPRQPAERDAVPPPPRASRETSRGEEPTR
;
A
#
# COMPACT_ATOMS: atom_id res chain seq x y z
N MET A 1 -7.36 -23.08 0.31
CA MET A 1 -7.17 -23.01 1.77
C MET A 1 -8.35 -22.35 2.48
N PHE A 2 -8.81 -21.14 2.11
CA PHE A 2 -9.99 -20.52 2.75
C PHE A 2 -11.36 -21.02 2.23
N ARG A 3 -11.55 -21.09 0.90
CA ARG A 3 -12.77 -21.68 0.30
C ARG A 3 -13.04 -23.11 0.74
N ALA A 4 -11.99 -23.93 0.79
CA ALA A 4 -12.07 -25.31 1.25
C ALA A 4 -12.51 -25.43 2.73
N ALA A 5 -12.33 -24.37 3.52
CA ALA A 5 -12.80 -24.27 4.90
C ALA A 5 -14.19 -23.62 5.01
N GLY A 6 -14.90 -23.39 3.90
CA GLY A 6 -16.26 -22.85 3.86
C GLY A 6 -16.36 -21.32 3.90
N TYR A 7 -15.24 -20.59 3.80
CA TYR A 7 -15.26 -19.13 3.77
C TYR A 7 -15.53 -18.58 2.37
N ARG A 8 -16.31 -17.49 2.32
CA ARG A 8 -16.31 -16.56 1.19
C ARG A 8 -15.03 -15.74 1.21
N VAL A 9 -14.32 -15.72 0.08
CA VAL A 9 -13.06 -15.01 -0.12
C VAL A 9 -13.32 -13.79 -1.01
N GLU A 10 -12.96 -12.62 -0.53
CA GLU A 10 -13.17 -11.36 -1.23
C GLU A 10 -11.84 -10.62 -1.40
N ALA A 11 -11.64 -10.01 -2.56
CA ALA A 11 -10.54 -9.08 -2.81
C ALA A 11 -11.07 -7.65 -2.93
N ALA A 12 -10.72 -6.80 -1.96
CA ALA A 12 -10.93 -5.36 -2.02
C ALA A 12 -9.61 -4.69 -2.42
N ILE A 13 -9.58 -4.04 -3.58
CA ILE A 13 -8.37 -3.52 -4.21
C ILE A 13 -8.46 -2.01 -4.34
N MET A 14 -7.44 -1.30 -3.84
CA MET A 14 -7.34 0.16 -4.03
C MET A 14 -6.64 0.47 -5.34
N ALA A 15 -7.35 1.13 -6.26
CA ALA A 15 -6.77 1.76 -7.44
C ALA A 15 -6.38 3.20 -7.10
N VAL A 16 -5.08 3.46 -7.05
CA VAL A 16 -4.52 4.77 -6.75
C VAL A 16 -3.48 5.09 -7.81
N PRO A 17 -3.52 6.27 -8.44
CA PRO A 17 -2.45 6.72 -9.34
C PRO A 17 -1.07 6.71 -8.66
N GLU A 18 -0.03 6.34 -9.41
CA GLU A 18 1.35 6.28 -8.95
C GLU A 18 1.83 7.54 -8.21
N PRO A 19 1.66 8.77 -8.76
CA PRO A 19 2.12 9.98 -8.07
C PRO A 19 1.45 10.17 -6.70
N LEU A 20 0.17 9.81 -6.56
CA LEU A 20 -0.55 9.89 -5.28
C LEU A 20 -0.12 8.81 -4.30
N SER A 21 0.27 7.63 -4.80
CA SER A 21 0.82 6.55 -3.97
C SER A 21 2.19 6.94 -3.40
N ARG A 22 3.09 7.44 -4.25
CA ARG A 22 4.43 7.90 -3.86
C ARG A 22 4.38 9.11 -2.93
N LEU A 23 3.57 10.12 -3.26
CA LEU A 23 3.39 11.28 -2.39
C LEU A 23 2.87 10.89 -1.00
N GLY A 24 1.93 9.94 -0.94
CA GLY A 24 1.40 9.44 0.33
C GLY A 24 2.43 8.70 1.19
N ILE A 25 3.48 8.10 0.61
CA ILE A 25 4.59 7.51 1.37
C ILE A 25 5.41 8.62 2.05
N ILE A 26 5.77 9.66 1.29
CA ILE A 26 6.59 10.77 1.79
C ILE A 26 5.81 11.54 2.85
N HIS A 27 4.56 11.90 2.56
CA HIS A 27 3.70 12.60 3.52
C HIS A 27 3.56 11.83 4.84
N ARG A 28 3.29 10.52 4.78
CA ARG A 28 3.18 9.70 6.00
C ARG A 28 4.50 9.62 6.76
N TYR A 29 5.63 9.50 6.05
CA TYR A 29 6.95 9.49 6.69
C TYR A 29 7.22 10.82 7.40
N HIS A 30 6.98 11.95 6.72
CA HIS A 30 7.12 13.29 7.30
C HIS A 30 6.24 13.45 8.53
N ASP A 31 4.95 13.12 8.43
CA ASP A 31 4.02 13.12 9.56
C ASP A 31 4.51 12.32 10.76
N GLN A 32 5.11 11.14 10.52
CA GLN A 32 5.67 10.30 11.58
C GLN A 32 6.87 10.97 12.24
N VAL A 33 7.79 11.53 11.45
CA VAL A 33 8.96 12.26 11.97
C VAL A 33 8.53 13.46 12.79
N GLN A 34 7.57 14.26 12.32
CA GLN A 34 7.06 15.42 13.06
C GLN A 34 6.38 15.04 14.37
N LYS A 35 5.59 13.95 14.38
CA LYS A 35 4.80 13.55 15.56
C LYS A 35 5.60 12.73 16.58
N LEU A 36 6.55 11.92 16.13
CA LEU A 36 7.23 10.90 16.94
C LEU A 36 8.74 11.12 17.04
N GLY A 37 9.32 12.02 16.25
CA GLY A 37 10.77 12.20 16.12
C GLY A 37 11.45 11.15 15.22
N TYR A 38 10.70 10.17 14.71
CA TYR A 38 11.20 9.14 13.80
C TYR A 38 10.07 8.59 12.90
N GLY A 39 10.43 8.03 11.75
CA GLY A 39 9.48 7.44 10.80
C GLY A 39 10.08 6.27 10.02
N ARG A 40 9.23 5.43 9.43
CA ARG A 40 9.68 4.32 8.57
C ARG A 40 9.30 4.60 7.12
N LEU A 41 10.31 4.95 6.33
CA LEU A 41 10.15 5.16 4.90
C LEU A 41 9.99 3.80 4.18
N THR A 42 9.03 3.72 3.27
CA THR A 42 8.93 2.61 2.32
C THR A 42 9.96 2.85 1.22
N ALA A 43 10.90 1.92 1.03
CA ALA A 43 11.87 1.98 -0.07
C ALA A 43 11.14 1.99 -1.43
N ARG A 44 11.66 2.77 -2.39
CA ARG A 44 11.08 2.93 -3.74
C ARG A 44 10.89 1.59 -4.45
N ASP A 45 11.91 0.73 -4.46
CA ASP A 45 11.83 -0.59 -5.09
C ASP A 45 10.70 -1.47 -4.49
N ASN A 46 10.49 -1.38 -3.17
CA ASN A 46 9.39 -2.10 -2.51
C ASN A 46 8.02 -1.54 -2.89
N HIS A 47 7.92 -0.21 -3.03
CA HIS A 47 6.71 0.42 -3.55
C HIS A 47 6.44 -0.04 -4.98
N ASP A 48 7.44 0.03 -5.87
CA ASP A 48 7.27 -0.26 -7.30
C ASP A 48 6.90 -1.73 -7.52
N ALA A 49 7.57 -2.65 -6.81
CA ALA A 49 7.25 -4.07 -6.82
C ALA A 49 5.80 -4.34 -6.35
N SER A 50 5.35 -3.65 -5.30
CA SER A 50 3.99 -3.77 -4.77
C SER A 50 2.96 -3.15 -5.72
N TYR A 51 3.25 -1.98 -6.29
CA TYR A 51 2.37 -1.25 -7.19
C TYR A 51 2.09 -2.06 -8.47
N GLN A 52 3.12 -2.70 -9.03
CA GLN A 52 2.97 -3.63 -10.15
C GLN A 52 2.37 -4.98 -9.71
N GLY A 53 2.70 -5.44 -8.50
CA GLY A 53 2.15 -6.66 -7.90
C GLY A 53 0.63 -6.63 -7.78
N VAL A 54 0.04 -5.51 -7.37
CA VAL A 54 -1.42 -5.35 -7.27
C VAL A 54 -2.12 -5.58 -8.61
N ARG A 55 -1.57 -5.02 -9.70
CA ARG A 55 -2.12 -5.22 -11.04
C ARG A 55 -2.01 -6.68 -11.49
N ARG A 56 -0.84 -7.30 -11.31
CA ARG A 56 -0.62 -8.73 -11.63
C ARG A 56 -1.54 -9.66 -10.83
N ALA A 57 -1.79 -9.32 -9.57
CA ALA A 57 -2.75 -10.05 -8.73
C ALA A 57 -4.18 -9.91 -9.27
N ALA A 58 -4.58 -8.73 -9.73
CA ALA A 58 -5.89 -8.52 -10.36
C ALA A 58 -6.05 -9.31 -11.67
N GLU A 59 -5.02 -9.38 -12.52
CA GLU A 59 -5.02 -10.23 -13.72
C GLU A 59 -5.18 -11.72 -13.37
N THR A 60 -4.51 -12.15 -12.31
CA THR A 60 -4.62 -13.52 -11.78
C THR A 60 -6.00 -13.80 -11.23
N ILE A 61 -6.61 -12.83 -10.53
CA ILE A 61 -8.01 -12.90 -10.09
C ILE A 61 -8.94 -13.06 -11.29
N ASP A 62 -8.82 -12.19 -12.29
CA ASP A 62 -9.65 -12.19 -13.49
C ASP A 62 -9.57 -13.54 -14.25
N ARG A 63 -8.35 -14.08 -14.43
CA ARG A 63 -8.09 -15.33 -15.16
C ARG A 63 -8.42 -16.59 -14.36
N ASP A 64 -7.91 -16.69 -13.14
CA ASP A 64 -7.89 -17.94 -12.37
C ASP A 64 -9.07 -18.03 -11.38
N ARG A 65 -9.88 -16.97 -11.24
CA ARG A 65 -11.12 -16.95 -10.44
C ARG A 65 -10.90 -17.40 -9.00
N ILE A 66 -9.78 -16.97 -8.42
CA ILE A 66 -9.31 -17.38 -7.09
C ILE A 66 -10.06 -16.73 -5.91
N VAL A 67 -10.95 -15.77 -6.17
CA VAL A 67 -11.80 -15.09 -5.17
C VAL A 67 -13.26 -15.13 -5.59
N ASP A 68 -14.17 -15.10 -4.62
CA ASP A 68 -15.61 -15.15 -4.85
C ASP A 68 -16.13 -13.79 -5.31
N VAL A 69 -15.52 -12.72 -4.81
CA VAL A 69 -15.82 -11.34 -5.19
C VAL A 69 -14.53 -10.55 -5.35
N ALA A 70 -14.44 -9.79 -6.43
CA ALA A 70 -13.37 -8.85 -6.68
C ALA A 70 -13.96 -7.45 -6.81
N THR A 71 -13.48 -6.52 -5.99
CA THR A 71 -13.98 -5.14 -5.96
C THR A 71 -12.81 -4.17 -6.01
N VAL A 72 -12.90 -3.19 -6.91
CA VAL A 72 -11.91 -2.12 -7.06
C VAL A 72 -12.49 -0.82 -6.53
N TYR A 73 -11.71 -0.14 -5.70
CA TYR A 73 -12.08 1.12 -5.06
C TYR A 73 -11.10 2.24 -5.42
N ARG A 74 -11.62 3.45 -5.50
CA ARG A 74 -10.86 4.70 -5.46
C ARG A 74 -10.83 5.25 -4.02
N ARG A 75 -9.89 6.16 -3.74
CA ARG A 75 -9.86 6.93 -2.48
C ARG A 75 -11.24 7.54 -2.16
N GLY A 76 -11.61 7.53 -0.88
CA GLY A 76 -12.95 7.98 -0.45
C GLY A 76 -14.03 6.87 -0.53
N ASN A 77 -13.62 5.61 -0.63
CA ASN A 77 -14.49 4.43 -0.64
C ASN A 77 -15.45 4.36 -1.85
N GLN A 78 -15.12 5.02 -2.95
CA GLN A 78 -15.89 4.92 -4.18
C GLN A 78 -15.61 3.60 -4.88
N GLN A 79 -16.63 2.76 -5.06
CA GLN A 79 -16.53 1.53 -5.84
C GLN A 79 -16.48 1.84 -7.33
N LEU A 80 -15.44 1.36 -8.01
CA LEU A 80 -15.22 1.51 -9.45
C LEU A 80 -15.65 0.28 -10.24
N HIS A 81 -15.43 -0.91 -9.67
CA HIS A 81 -15.74 -2.18 -10.29
C HIS A 81 -16.09 -3.19 -9.21
N THR A 82 -17.04 -4.08 -9.49
CA THR A 82 -17.27 -5.29 -8.69
C THR A 82 -17.68 -6.44 -9.60
N ASN A 83 -17.16 -7.63 -9.33
CA ASN A 83 -17.59 -8.85 -10.00
C ASN A 83 -17.67 -10.00 -9.00
N HIS A 84 -18.57 -10.93 -9.29
CA HIS A 84 -18.91 -12.05 -8.41
C HIS A 84 -18.83 -13.34 -9.21
N LEU A 85 -18.33 -14.41 -8.59
CA LEU A 85 -18.56 -15.74 -9.14
C LEU A 85 -20.01 -16.16 -8.94
N ASP A 86 -20.56 -16.84 -9.94
CA ASP A 86 -21.86 -17.49 -9.86
C ASP A 86 -21.75 -18.93 -9.30
N GLY A 87 -22.88 -19.63 -9.26
CA GLY A 87 -22.94 -21.02 -8.78
C GLY A 87 -22.16 -22.02 -9.65
N ALA A 88 -21.79 -21.65 -10.88
CA ALA A 88 -20.96 -22.44 -11.78
C ALA A 88 -19.46 -22.06 -11.70
N SER A 89 -19.08 -21.23 -10.71
CA SER A 89 -17.73 -20.67 -10.58
C SER A 89 -17.28 -19.88 -11.81
N ALA A 90 -18.22 -19.29 -12.56
CA ALA A 90 -17.93 -18.35 -13.64
C ALA A 90 -18.14 -16.91 -13.15
N TRP A 91 -17.43 -15.96 -13.74
CA TRP A 91 -17.71 -14.56 -13.46
C TRP A 91 -19.12 -14.19 -13.97
N ARG A 92 -19.90 -13.49 -13.15
CA ARG A 92 -21.23 -13.00 -13.51
C ARG A 92 -21.19 -11.98 -14.65
N TRP A 93 -20.13 -11.20 -14.72
CA TRP A 93 -19.85 -10.25 -15.79
C TRP A 93 -18.49 -10.54 -16.43
N PRO A 94 -18.18 -10.03 -17.64
CA PRO A 94 -16.83 -10.11 -18.18
C PRO A 94 -15.79 -9.65 -17.16
N ALA A 95 -14.68 -10.39 -17.07
CA ALA A 95 -13.59 -10.05 -16.17
C ALA A 95 -13.01 -8.67 -16.50
N GLY A 96 -12.68 -7.88 -15.47
CA GLY A 96 -12.34 -6.47 -15.65
C GLY A 96 -11.67 -5.82 -14.44
N THR A 97 -11.20 -6.61 -13.48
CA THR A 97 -10.57 -6.10 -12.25
C THR A 97 -9.29 -5.34 -12.59
N ALA A 98 -8.41 -5.92 -13.41
CA ALA A 98 -7.16 -5.28 -13.81
C ALA A 98 -7.41 -4.03 -14.67
N ALA A 99 -8.37 -4.11 -15.60
CA ALA A 99 -8.74 -2.98 -16.45
C ALA A 99 -9.29 -1.80 -15.65
N ALA A 100 -10.09 -2.05 -14.60
CA ALA A 100 -10.60 -1.01 -13.71
C ALA A 100 -9.48 -0.32 -12.92
N ILE A 101 -8.45 -1.06 -12.51
CA ILE A 101 -7.27 -0.49 -11.85
C ILE A 101 -6.51 0.43 -12.81
N ASP A 102 -6.27 -0.03 -14.04
CA ASP A 102 -5.55 0.75 -15.06
C ASP A 102 -6.30 2.03 -15.42
N ALA A 103 -7.62 1.93 -15.61
CA ALA A 103 -8.48 3.06 -15.91
C ALA A 103 -8.40 4.15 -14.83
N GLU A 104 -8.48 3.80 -13.54
CA GLU A 104 -8.37 4.79 -12.47
C GLU A 104 -6.94 5.34 -12.33
N ARG A 105 -5.91 4.50 -12.53
CA ARG A 105 -4.50 4.96 -12.49
C ARG A 105 -4.18 5.98 -13.57
N GLN A 106 -4.91 5.95 -14.68
CA GLN A 106 -4.73 6.85 -15.84
C GLN A 106 -5.79 7.95 -15.92
N ARG A 107 -6.75 7.98 -14.99
CA ARG A 107 -7.87 8.93 -15.02
C ARG A 107 -7.35 10.37 -14.85
N PRO A 108 -7.76 11.31 -15.73
CA PRO A 108 -7.53 12.73 -15.50
C PRO A 108 -8.18 13.22 -14.20
N TRP A 109 -7.48 14.10 -13.51
CA TRP A 109 -7.88 14.67 -12.23
C TRP A 109 -8.81 15.86 -12.43
N THR A 110 -9.65 16.10 -11.43
CA THR A 110 -10.39 17.37 -11.37
C THR A 110 -9.45 18.52 -10.95
N PRO A 111 -9.87 19.78 -11.13
CA PRO A 111 -9.14 20.93 -10.60
C PRO A 111 -8.90 20.83 -9.09
N GLU A 112 -9.88 20.35 -8.32
CA GLU A 112 -9.79 20.20 -6.87
C GLU A 112 -8.78 19.12 -6.48
N GLU A 113 -8.77 17.99 -7.18
CA GLU A 113 -7.77 16.92 -6.98
C GLU A 113 -6.36 17.43 -7.28
N THR A 114 -6.20 18.17 -8.38
CA THR A 114 -4.92 18.76 -8.78
C THR A 114 -4.44 19.78 -7.75
N LYS A 115 -5.33 20.65 -7.26
CA LYS A 115 -5.02 21.64 -6.22
C LYS A 115 -4.61 20.99 -4.90
N ALA A 116 -5.32 19.93 -4.48
CA ALA A 116 -4.99 19.21 -3.24
C ALA A 116 -3.63 18.53 -3.34
N PHE A 117 -3.32 17.91 -4.48
CA PHE A 117 -2.01 17.35 -4.77
C PHE A 117 -0.91 18.43 -4.71
N ALA A 118 -1.11 19.53 -5.44
CA ALA A 118 -0.17 20.65 -5.49
C ALA A 118 0.12 21.25 -4.10
N ALA A 119 -0.92 21.43 -3.28
CA ALA A 119 -0.78 21.93 -1.91
C ALA A 119 0.06 21.00 -1.03
N THR A 120 -0.17 19.69 -1.12
CA THR A 120 0.59 18.68 -0.38
C THR A 120 2.07 18.67 -0.80
N VAL A 121 2.33 18.72 -2.11
CA VAL A 121 3.70 18.78 -2.63
C VAL A 121 4.41 20.04 -2.15
N LYS A 122 3.76 21.21 -2.23
CA LYS A 122 4.34 22.47 -1.77
C LYS A 122 4.69 22.41 -0.28
N GLN A 123 3.76 21.93 0.55
CA GLN A 123 3.99 21.76 1.97
C GLN A 123 5.24 20.91 2.25
N LEU A 124 5.34 19.74 1.63
CA LEU A 124 6.50 18.87 1.81
C LEU A 124 7.80 19.49 1.29
N PHE A 125 7.73 20.27 0.21
CA PHE A 125 8.89 20.99 -0.31
C PHE A 125 9.38 22.08 0.66
N ASP A 126 8.47 22.80 1.30
CA ASP A 126 8.81 23.85 2.26
C ASP A 126 9.33 23.29 3.60
N GLU A 127 8.79 22.14 4.02
CA GLU A 127 9.02 21.58 5.36
C GLU A 127 10.12 20.52 5.43
N MET A 128 10.42 19.85 4.30
CA MET A 128 11.45 18.80 4.25
C MET A 128 12.78 19.35 3.71
N GLY A 129 13.88 18.65 4.04
CA GLY A 129 15.21 19.02 3.60
C GLY A 129 15.44 18.83 2.09
N PRO A 130 16.50 19.45 1.53
CA PRO A 130 16.77 19.44 0.11
C PRO A 130 17.01 18.05 -0.50
N GLU A 131 17.34 17.06 0.32
CA GLU A 131 17.46 15.66 -0.08
C GLU A 131 16.15 15.07 -0.63
N TRP A 132 14.98 15.68 -0.35
CA TRP A 132 13.67 15.23 -0.85
C TRP A 132 13.24 15.90 -2.16
N HIS A 133 13.90 16.98 -2.56
CA HIS A 133 13.46 17.80 -3.70
C HIS A 133 13.49 17.05 -5.04
N GLU A 134 14.44 16.13 -5.24
CA GLU A 134 14.49 15.32 -6.46
C GLU A 134 13.31 14.35 -6.54
N GLU A 135 13.02 13.63 -5.45
CA GLU A 135 11.90 12.69 -5.38
C GLU A 135 10.54 13.41 -5.52
N LEU A 136 10.38 14.60 -4.92
CA LEU A 136 9.16 15.41 -5.10
C LEU A 136 9.01 15.91 -6.54
N ARG A 137 10.11 16.30 -7.21
CA ARG A 137 10.09 16.65 -8.65
C ARG A 137 9.72 15.46 -9.54
N ASP A 138 10.25 14.27 -9.24
CA ASP A 138 9.86 13.01 -9.90
C ASP A 138 8.34 12.79 -9.79
N ILE A 139 7.79 12.96 -8.60
CA ILE A 139 6.35 12.78 -8.32
C ILE A 139 5.50 13.80 -9.09
N VAL A 140 5.92 15.08 -9.15
CA VAL A 140 5.25 16.10 -9.96
C VAL A 140 5.28 15.74 -11.45
N ARG A 141 6.42 15.25 -11.96
CA ARG A 141 6.54 14.80 -13.36
C ARG A 141 5.58 13.65 -13.68
N LEU A 142 5.40 12.71 -12.75
CA LEU A 142 4.42 11.62 -12.89
C LEU A 142 2.96 12.10 -12.84
N ALA A 143 2.69 13.17 -12.10
CA ALA A 143 1.36 13.76 -11.99
C ALA A 143 0.94 14.60 -13.20
N ALA A 144 1.90 15.22 -13.89
CA ALA A 144 1.65 16.10 -15.03
C ALA A 144 0.66 15.57 -16.09
N PRO A 145 0.73 14.30 -16.56
CA PRO A 145 -0.25 13.80 -17.54
C PRO A 145 -1.66 13.60 -16.98
N LEU A 146 -1.81 13.50 -15.65
CA LEU A 146 -3.09 13.29 -14.98
C LEU A 146 -3.72 14.60 -14.51
N ALA A 147 -2.91 15.61 -14.21
CA ALA A 147 -3.36 16.88 -13.67
C ALA A 147 -4.31 17.63 -14.63
N ASP A 148 -5.24 18.39 -14.04
CA ASP A 148 -6.02 19.36 -14.77
C ASP A 148 -5.11 20.40 -15.42
N ARG A 149 -5.31 20.68 -16.72
CA ARG A 149 -4.43 21.55 -17.49
C ARG A 149 -4.52 23.02 -17.11
N GLN A 150 -5.63 23.44 -16.50
CA GLN A 150 -5.87 24.83 -16.10
C GLN A 150 -5.38 25.11 -14.68
N THR A 151 -5.15 24.06 -13.89
CA THR A 151 -4.68 24.15 -12.51
C THR A 151 -3.16 23.94 -12.46
N PRO A 152 -2.37 24.98 -12.10
CA PRO A 152 -0.92 24.86 -12.11
C PRO A 152 -0.44 23.87 -11.05
N LEU A 153 0.41 22.94 -11.47
CA LEU A 153 1.27 22.19 -10.55
C LEU A 153 2.40 23.11 -10.07
N PRO A 154 2.96 22.88 -8.87
CA PRO A 154 4.06 23.70 -8.39
C PRO A 154 5.23 23.62 -9.37
N GLU A 155 5.67 24.78 -9.86
CA GLU A 155 6.96 24.91 -10.53
C GLU A 155 8.04 24.75 -9.47
N ILE A 156 8.45 23.50 -9.27
CA ILE A 156 9.56 23.19 -8.39
C ILE A 156 10.86 23.53 -9.11
N ALA A 157 11.15 24.83 -9.23
CA ALA A 157 12.41 25.35 -9.68
C ALA A 157 13.51 25.08 -8.64
N GLU A 158 14.77 24.95 -9.08
CA GLU A 158 15.94 24.80 -8.21
C GLU A 158 16.05 25.99 -7.24
N ILE A 159 15.80 25.79 -5.93
CA ILE A 159 15.99 26.86 -4.94
C ILE A 159 17.40 26.81 -4.34
N SER A 160 18.04 27.98 -4.49
CA SER A 160 19.33 28.51 -4.03
C SER A 160 20.09 27.85 -2.86
N PRO A 161 21.45 27.88 -2.92
CA PRO A 161 22.38 27.24 -1.97
C PRO A 161 22.47 27.86 -0.55
N ALA A 162 21.51 28.69 -0.13
CA ALA A 162 21.59 29.43 1.13
C ALA A 162 21.23 28.60 2.38
N ILE A 163 20.76 27.35 2.25
CA ILE A 163 20.33 26.51 3.38
C ILE A 163 21.32 25.34 3.65
N THR A 164 22.43 25.25 2.90
CA THR A 164 23.39 24.11 2.92
C THR A 164 24.28 24.03 4.18
N ALA A 165 23.92 24.67 5.30
CA ALA A 165 24.71 24.63 6.53
C ALA A 165 24.27 23.54 7.52
N ALA A 166 23.02 23.05 7.48
CA ALA A 166 22.49 22.14 8.51
C ALA A 166 22.42 20.65 8.10
N ALA A 167 22.65 20.30 6.84
CA ALA A 167 22.40 18.94 6.32
C ALA A 167 23.54 17.91 6.57
N LYS A 168 24.58 18.26 7.35
CA LYS A 168 25.78 17.41 7.52
C LYS A 168 25.66 16.28 8.55
N ALA A 169 24.48 15.96 9.06
CA ALA A 169 24.39 15.07 10.22
C ALA A 169 23.23 14.07 10.20
N PHE A 170 23.05 13.26 9.15
CA PHE A 170 22.34 11.98 9.33
C PHE A 170 22.92 10.84 8.48
N PRO A 171 23.15 9.66 9.08
CA PRO A 171 23.86 8.56 8.44
C PRO A 171 22.99 7.82 7.43
N THR A 172 23.63 7.49 6.31
CA THR A 172 23.19 6.51 5.32
C THR A 172 23.03 5.13 5.99
N SER A 173 21.85 4.51 5.83
CA SER A 173 21.62 3.07 5.94
C SER A 173 22.10 2.37 7.23
N THR A 174 21.20 2.15 8.19
CA THR A 174 21.44 1.26 9.33
C THR A 174 21.36 -0.24 8.97
N ARG A 175 21.69 -0.64 7.72
CA ARG A 175 21.76 -2.07 7.36
C ARG A 175 23.05 -2.75 7.83
N GLN A 176 23.97 -2.04 8.48
CA GLN A 176 25.19 -2.59 9.08
C GLN A 176 25.34 -2.17 10.54
N SER A 177 24.60 -2.81 11.44
CA SER A 177 24.97 -3.00 12.86
C SER A 177 23.85 -3.73 13.64
N LEU A 178 23.39 -4.86 13.10
CA LEU A 178 22.79 -5.88 13.98
C LEU A 178 23.95 -6.74 14.50
N PRO A 179 24.17 -6.85 15.82
CA PRO A 179 25.11 -7.81 16.38
C PRO A 179 24.72 -9.21 15.89
N ARG A 180 25.70 -10.00 15.45
CA ARG A 180 25.50 -11.43 15.20
C ARG A 180 24.99 -12.06 16.50
N GLN A 181 23.78 -12.62 16.46
CA GLN A 181 23.26 -13.46 17.55
C GLN A 181 24.29 -14.56 17.87
N PRO A 182 24.63 -14.80 19.16
CA PRO A 182 25.37 -15.99 19.55
C PRO A 182 24.56 -17.24 19.23
N ALA A 183 25.24 -18.28 18.76
CA ALA A 183 24.69 -19.60 18.50
C ALA A 183 24.07 -20.24 19.75
N GLU A 184 22.97 -20.97 19.51
CA GLU A 184 22.37 -22.06 20.31
C GLU A 184 22.28 -21.92 21.84
N ARG A 185 21.02 -21.87 22.32
CA ARG A 185 20.64 -22.53 23.58
C ARG A 185 19.29 -23.23 23.43
N ASP A 186 19.36 -24.55 23.51
CA ASP A 186 18.38 -25.56 23.92
C ASP A 186 16.88 -25.31 23.67
N ALA A 187 16.32 -26.19 22.83
CA ALA A 187 14.91 -26.34 22.59
C ALA A 187 14.14 -26.62 23.90
N VAL A 188 13.19 -25.75 24.22
CA VAL A 188 12.15 -26.03 25.22
C VAL A 188 11.15 -27.00 24.58
N PRO A 189 10.90 -28.20 25.17
CA PRO A 189 9.94 -29.14 24.61
C PRO A 189 8.51 -28.60 24.76
N PRO A 190 7.62 -28.88 23.79
CA PRO A 190 6.22 -28.43 23.85
C PRO A 190 5.46 -29.13 24.98
N PRO A 191 4.44 -28.48 25.56
CA PRO A 191 3.66 -29.06 26.66
C PRO A 191 2.87 -30.31 26.21
N PRO A 192 2.66 -31.28 27.11
CA PRO A 192 1.97 -32.53 26.78
C PRO A 192 0.49 -32.28 26.45
N ARG A 193 0.01 -32.97 25.40
CA ARG A 193 -1.40 -32.97 25.00
C ARG A 193 -2.24 -33.68 26.07
N ALA A 194 -3.32 -33.03 26.49
CA ALA A 194 -4.32 -33.65 27.38
C ALA A 194 -4.92 -34.90 26.71
N SER A 195 -4.76 -36.04 27.36
CA SER A 195 -5.35 -37.32 26.98
C SER A 195 -6.87 -37.29 27.13
N ARG A 196 -7.58 -37.80 26.12
CA ARG A 196 -8.99 -38.16 26.22
C ARG A 196 -9.12 -39.28 27.25
N GLU A 197 -9.68 -38.98 28.42
CA GLU A 197 -10.22 -40.00 29.31
C GLU A 197 -11.68 -40.26 28.95
N THR A 198 -11.92 -41.49 28.52
CA THR A 198 -13.21 -42.15 28.50
C THR A 198 -13.73 -42.30 29.92
N SER A 199 -14.94 -41.81 30.22
CA SER A 199 -15.69 -42.26 31.40
C SER A 199 -17.03 -42.83 30.95
N ARG A 200 -17.19 -44.14 31.19
CA ARG A 200 -18.45 -44.86 31.19
C ARG A 200 -19.16 -44.60 32.52
N GLY A 201 -20.44 -44.22 32.44
CA GLY A 201 -21.55 -44.74 33.25
C GLY A 201 -21.61 -44.43 34.74
N GLU A 202 -22.70 -43.77 35.18
CA GLU A 202 -23.70 -44.36 36.09
C GLU A 202 -24.93 -43.42 36.23
N GLU A 203 -26.12 -44.03 36.22
CA GLU A 203 -27.43 -43.41 36.55
C GLU A 203 -27.47 -42.87 37.98
N PRO A 204 -28.48 -42.05 38.32
CA PRO A 204 -29.43 -42.62 39.28
C PRO A 204 -30.91 -42.28 39.03
N THR A 205 -31.72 -43.25 39.42
CA THR A 205 -33.16 -43.23 39.66
C THR A 205 -33.52 -42.32 40.83
N ARG A 206 -34.52 -41.45 40.67
CA ARG A 206 -35.64 -41.31 41.62
C ARG A 206 -36.81 -40.56 41.00
#